data_AF-A0A6G1RL48-F1
#
_entry.id   AF-A0A6G1RL48-F1
#
_cell.length_a   1.000
_cell.length_b   1.000
_cell.length_c   1.000
_cell.angle_alpha   90.00
_cell.angle_beta   90.00
_cell.angle_gamma   90.00
#
_symmetry.space_group_name_H-M   'P 1'
#
loop_
_entity.id
_entity.type
_entity.pdbx_description
1 polymer ?
#
loop_
_entity_poly.entity_id
_entity_poly.type
_entity_poly.pdbx_seq_one_letter_code
_entity_poly.pdbx_strand_id
1 'polypeptide(L)'
;AVTKDAGSPRSSVLYGTIISYIEGFFNALGMSFGERQVALRGGNSAVLSNVIDELVRFRMKVRHYALALPEAAAEAAPREGAAGTQGLEHQQKDKRQRLMQERKPLLEACDSLRGHLAAFGIHIQDRAATSTWELLEGGHAEQQPG
;
A
#
# COMPACT_ATOMS: atom_id res chain seq x y z
N ALA A 1 -39.35 -19.59 8.71
CA ALA A 1 -38.97 -18.17 8.71
C ALA A 1 -38.50 -17.79 10.12
N VAL A 2 -37.68 -16.73 10.23
CA VAL A 2 -36.96 -16.20 11.41
C VAL A 2 -35.53 -16.75 11.53
N THR A 3 -34.43 -15.98 11.56
CA THR A 3 -34.03 -14.64 11.08
C THR A 3 -32.51 -14.56 11.24
N LYS A 4 -31.81 -14.01 10.24
CA LYS A 4 -30.58 -13.20 10.30
C LYS A 4 -29.75 -13.28 11.61
N ASP A 5 -28.59 -13.93 11.56
CA ASP A 5 -27.52 -13.68 12.53
C ASP A 5 -26.42 -12.82 11.91
N ALA A 6 -26.18 -11.70 12.57
CA ALA A 6 -25.21 -10.70 12.23
C ALA A 6 -23.81 -11.29 12.33
N GLY A 7 -22.95 -11.00 11.34
CA GLY A 7 -21.53 -11.32 11.39
C GLY A 7 -20.87 -10.65 12.58
N SER A 8 -20.76 -11.40 13.68
CA SER A 8 -19.97 -11.04 14.85
C SER A 8 -18.49 -11.05 14.45
N PRO A 9 -17.70 -10.00 14.78
CA PRO A 9 -16.28 -10.01 14.51
C PRO A 9 -15.66 -11.16 15.30
N ARG A 10 -15.01 -12.10 14.60
CA ARG A 10 -14.21 -13.17 15.21
C ARG A 10 -13.36 -12.54 16.33
N SER A 11 -13.65 -12.91 17.58
CA SER A 11 -13.10 -12.25 18.77
C SER A 11 -11.58 -12.13 18.70
N SER A 12 -11.02 -10.96 19.02
CA SER A 12 -9.58 -10.70 19.10
C SER A 12 -8.85 -11.69 20.03
N VAL A 13 -9.56 -12.18 21.04
CA VAL A 13 -9.06 -13.21 21.98
C VAL A 13 -8.73 -14.51 21.26
N LEU A 14 -9.55 -14.95 20.31
CA LEU A 14 -9.31 -16.19 19.55
C LEU A 14 -8.03 -16.11 18.73
N TYR A 15 -7.77 -14.96 18.11
CA TYR A 15 -6.51 -14.74 17.38
C TYR A 15 -5.31 -14.82 18.30
N GLY A 16 -5.39 -14.25 19.51
CA GLY A 16 -4.34 -14.38 20.53
C GLY A 16 -4.09 -15.83 20.94
N THR A 17 -5.16 -16.61 21.16
CA THR A 17 -5.04 -18.04 21.49
C THR A 17 -4.39 -18.84 20.35
N ILE A 18 -4.78 -18.57 19.09
CA ILE A 18 -4.22 -19.24 17.91
C ILE A 18 -2.73 -18.92 17.78
N ILE A 19 -2.34 -17.65 17.92
CA ILE A 19 -0.94 -17.23 17.85
C ILE A 19 -0.13 -17.93 18.95
N SER A 20 -0.62 -17.92 20.19
CA SER A 20 0.09 -18.52 21.33
C SER A 20 0.26 -20.05 21.18
N TYR A 21 -0.74 -20.74 20.63
CA TYR A 21 -0.63 -22.16 20.31
C TYR A 21 0.46 -22.43 19.25
N ILE A 22 0.48 -21.62 18.17
CA ILE A 22 1.46 -21.75 17.10
C ILE A 22 2.88 -21.51 17.62
N GLU A 23 3.08 -20.46 18.42
CA GLU A 23 4.36 -20.16 19.09
C GLU A 23 4.82 -21.31 19.98
N GLY A 24 3.92 -21.85 20.82
CA GLY A 24 4.23 -22.99 21.69
C GLY A 24 4.61 -24.25 20.90
N PHE A 25 3.93 -24.52 19.78
CA PHE A 25 4.24 -25.65 18.90
C PHE A 25 5.61 -25.52 18.25
N PHE A 26 5.95 -24.34 17.71
CA PHE A 26 7.28 -24.10 17.15
C PHE A 26 8.37 -24.25 18.21
N ASN A 27 8.16 -23.70 19.41
CA ASN A 27 9.10 -23.81 20.51
C ASN A 27 9.34 -25.28 20.91
N ALA A 28 8.30 -26.11 20.93
CA ALA A 28 8.42 -27.55 21.21
C ALA A 28 9.26 -28.30 20.15
N LEU A 29 9.28 -27.80 18.91
CA LEU A 29 10.11 -28.31 17.82
C LEU A 29 11.51 -27.68 17.78
N GLY A 30 11.87 -26.84 18.76
CA GLY A 30 13.14 -26.12 18.79
C GLY A 30 13.24 -24.96 17.80
N MET A 31 12.11 -24.51 17.25
CA MET A 31 12.00 -23.37 16.36
C MET A 31 11.45 -22.17 17.13
N SER A 32 12.07 -21.01 17.06
CA SER A 32 11.47 -19.78 17.58
C SER A 32 10.56 -19.15 16.53
N PHE A 33 9.29 -18.91 16.86
CA PHE A 33 8.43 -17.97 16.13
C PHE A 33 8.78 -16.51 16.52
N GLY A 34 10.07 -16.24 16.71
CA GLY A 34 10.58 -14.92 17.02
C GLY A 34 10.70 -14.13 15.74
N GLU A 35 9.84 -13.11 15.61
CA GLU A 35 10.02 -11.90 14.81
C GLU A 35 11.02 -12.04 13.65
N ARG A 36 10.55 -12.65 12.55
CA ARG A 36 11.23 -12.74 11.25
C ARG A 36 11.62 -11.36 10.66
N GLN A 37 11.45 -10.26 11.38
CA GLN A 37 11.86 -8.93 10.94
C GLN A 37 13.17 -8.42 11.55
N VAL A 38 13.76 -9.03 12.60
CA VAL A 38 14.86 -8.35 13.32
C VAL A 38 16.12 -9.19 13.58
N ALA A 39 16.10 -10.52 13.41
CA ALA A 39 17.29 -11.34 13.73
C ALA A 39 18.33 -11.47 12.60
N LEU A 40 18.07 -10.97 11.39
CA LEU A 40 19.02 -11.03 10.28
C LEU A 40 19.44 -9.63 9.86
N ARG A 41 20.75 -9.36 10.00
CA ARG A 41 21.54 -8.29 9.36
C ARG A 41 21.65 -7.01 10.21
N GLY A 42 22.89 -6.71 10.64
CA GLY A 42 23.27 -5.57 11.49
C GLY A 42 22.93 -4.19 10.92
N GLY A 43 23.51 -3.11 11.46
CA GLY A 43 23.12 -1.71 11.18
C GLY A 43 22.83 -1.33 9.71
N ASN A 44 23.46 -2.01 8.77
CA ASN A 44 23.24 -1.96 7.32
C ASN A 44 21.78 -2.26 6.91
N SER A 45 21.10 -3.18 7.61
CA SER A 45 19.71 -3.58 7.38
C SER A 45 18.73 -2.49 7.80
N ALA A 46 18.97 -1.88 8.97
CA ALA A 46 18.16 -0.75 9.46
C ALA A 46 18.31 0.49 8.56
N VAL A 47 19.51 0.72 8.02
CA VAL A 47 19.71 1.78 7.01
C VAL A 47 18.92 1.47 5.74
N LEU A 48 18.96 0.23 5.24
CA LEU A 48 18.19 -0.19 4.07
C LEU A 48 16.68 -0.03 4.32
N SER A 49 16.15 -0.50 5.45
CA SER A 49 14.73 -0.37 5.78
C SER A 49 14.29 1.10 5.80
N ASN A 50 15.08 1.99 6.41
CA ASN A 50 14.79 3.43 6.43
C ASN A 50 14.78 4.03 5.01
N VAL A 51 15.70 3.60 4.14
CA VAL A 51 15.74 4.04 2.74
C VAL A 51 14.49 3.56 1.98
N ILE A 52 14.09 2.30 2.17
CA ILE A 52 12.87 1.77 1.55
C ILE A 52 11.63 2.48 2.07
N ASP A 53 11.55 2.80 3.36
CA ASP A 53 10.47 3.60 3.92
C ASP A 53 10.34 4.98 3.27
N GLU A 54 11.46 5.70 3.12
CA GLU A 54 11.45 6.99 2.43
C GLU A 54 11.06 6.85 0.96
N LEU A 55 11.52 5.81 0.28
CA LEU A 55 11.21 5.55 -1.12
C LEU A 55 9.71 5.25 -1.31
N VAL A 56 9.13 4.42 -0.44
CA VAL A 56 7.69 4.10 -0.44
C VAL A 56 6.87 5.35 -0.14
N ARG A 57 7.29 6.16 0.84
CA ARG A 57 6.63 7.43 1.18
C ARG A 57 6.71 8.44 0.03
N PHE A 58 7.85 8.55 -0.62
CA PHE A 58 8.03 9.39 -1.81
C PHE A 58 7.10 8.95 -2.93
N ARG A 59 7.11 7.65 -3.28
CA ARG A 59 6.22 7.08 -4.31
C ARG A 59 4.75 7.40 -4.00
N MET A 60 4.32 7.23 -2.75
CA MET A 60 2.96 7.54 -2.35
C MET A 60 2.61 9.01 -2.58
N LYS A 61 3.49 9.95 -2.17
CA LYS A 61 3.28 11.39 -2.40
C LYS A 61 3.16 11.72 -3.89
N VAL A 62 4.03 11.16 -4.72
CA VAL A 62 4.00 11.37 -6.18
C VAL A 62 2.72 10.80 -6.78
N ARG A 63 2.33 9.57 -6.41
CA ARG A 63 1.07 8.96 -6.85
C ARG A 63 -0.14 9.78 -6.41
N HIS A 64 -0.16 10.24 -5.17
CA HIS A 64 -1.24 11.10 -4.65
C HIS A 64 -1.31 12.41 -5.43
N TYR A 65 -0.19 13.08 -5.68
CA TYR A 65 -0.15 14.29 -6.52
C TYR A 65 -0.67 14.01 -7.93
N ALA A 66 -0.25 12.89 -8.53
CA ALA A 66 -0.67 12.52 -9.87
C ALA A 66 -2.19 12.31 -9.96
N LEU A 67 -2.81 11.74 -8.90
CA LEU A 67 -4.24 11.48 -8.81
C LEU A 67 -5.07 12.65 -8.25
N ALA A 68 -4.45 13.63 -7.60
CA ALA A 68 -5.15 14.73 -6.94
C ALA A 68 -5.89 15.61 -7.96
N LEU A 69 -7.22 15.63 -7.86
CA LEU A 69 -8.09 16.51 -8.63
C LEU A 69 -8.14 17.92 -8.02
N PRO A 70 -8.23 18.98 -8.84
CA PRO A 70 -8.43 20.34 -8.35
C PRO A 70 -9.75 20.58 -7.61
N GLU A 71 -10.75 19.69 -7.71
CA GLU A 71 -12.03 19.82 -6.98
C GLU A 71 -11.97 19.46 -5.50
N ALA A 72 -11.03 18.61 -5.07
CA ALA A 72 -10.88 18.28 -3.66
C ALA A 72 -10.47 19.51 -2.81
N ALA A 73 -9.95 20.56 -3.44
CA ALA A 73 -9.67 21.85 -2.81
C ALA A 73 -10.84 22.84 -2.89
N ALA A 74 -11.86 22.58 -3.72
CA ALA A 74 -12.99 23.47 -3.97
C ALA A 74 -14.28 23.10 -3.21
N GLU A 75 -14.40 21.87 -2.70
CA GLU A 75 -15.53 21.39 -1.88
C GLU A 75 -15.57 22.02 -0.46
N ALA A 76 -14.70 22.99 -0.14
CA ALA A 76 -14.75 23.78 1.09
C ALA A 76 -15.60 25.07 0.98
N ALA A 77 -16.27 25.33 -0.14
CA ALA A 77 -17.14 26.49 -0.34
C ALA A 77 -18.64 26.07 -0.41
N PRO A 78 -19.57 26.78 0.27
CA PRO A 78 -21.00 26.46 0.23
C PRO A 78 -21.57 26.65 -1.18
N ARG A 79 -22.21 25.61 -1.72
CA ARG A 79 -22.94 25.68 -3.00
C ARG A 79 -24.33 26.29 -2.78
N GLU A 80 -24.56 27.50 -3.27
CA GLU A 80 -25.89 28.03 -3.61
C GLU A 80 -25.94 28.33 -5.12
N GLY A 81 -27.02 27.87 -5.79
CA GLY A 81 -27.41 28.32 -7.14
C GLY A 81 -27.28 27.28 -8.26
N ALA A 82 -28.34 26.51 -8.47
CA ALA A 82 -28.49 25.56 -9.59
C ALA A 82 -29.21 26.23 -10.78
N ALA A 83 -28.48 26.69 -11.80
CA ALA A 83 -29.06 27.03 -13.12
C ALA A 83 -28.07 27.18 -14.30
N GLY A 84 -26.75 27.07 -14.10
CA GLY A 84 -25.75 27.33 -15.17
C GLY A 84 -24.68 26.25 -15.41
N THR A 85 -24.86 25.04 -14.88
CA THR A 85 -23.77 24.07 -14.64
C THR A 85 -23.24 23.31 -15.86
N GLN A 86 -24.01 23.12 -16.94
CA GLN A 86 -23.60 22.18 -18.00
C GLN A 86 -22.33 22.60 -18.79
N GLY A 87 -22.14 23.89 -19.04
CA GLY A 87 -20.93 24.39 -19.72
C GLY A 87 -19.68 24.41 -18.83
N LEU A 88 -19.86 24.64 -17.53
CA LEU A 88 -18.78 24.64 -16.54
C LEU A 88 -18.33 23.21 -16.21
N GLU A 89 -19.27 22.25 -16.13
CA GLU A 89 -18.97 20.83 -15.90
C GLU A 89 -18.15 20.21 -17.03
N HIS A 90 -18.45 20.55 -18.30
CA HIS A 90 -17.68 20.05 -19.43
C HIS A 90 -16.23 20.60 -19.41
N GLN A 91 -16.08 21.91 -19.21
CA GLN A 91 -14.78 22.56 -19.10
C GLN A 91 -13.95 22.03 -17.92
N GLN A 92 -14.59 21.72 -16.79
CA GLN A 92 -13.94 21.16 -15.61
C GLN A 92 -13.50 19.71 -15.83
N LYS A 93 -14.31 18.89 -16.52
CA LYS A 93 -13.93 17.54 -16.95
C LYS A 93 -12.75 17.56 -17.92
N ASP A 94 -12.74 18.49 -18.87
CA ASP A 94 -11.63 18.68 -19.82
C ASP A 94 -10.34 19.06 -19.10
N LYS A 95 -10.40 20.02 -18.16
CA LYS A 95 -9.25 20.43 -17.35
C LYS A 95 -8.71 19.28 -16.51
N ARG A 96 -9.61 18.48 -15.90
CA ARG A 96 -9.24 17.27 -15.18
C ARG A 96 -8.53 16.27 -16.08
N GLN A 97 -9.08 16.03 -17.26
CA GLN A 97 -8.54 15.05 -18.20
C GLN A 97 -7.16 15.45 -18.71
N ARG A 98 -6.94 16.74 -18.98
CA ARG A 98 -5.62 17.29 -19.33
C ARG A 98 -4.60 17.06 -18.22
N LEU A 99 -4.92 17.43 -16.99
CA LEU A 99 -4.02 17.22 -15.84
C LEU A 99 -3.68 15.73 -15.63
N MET A 100 -4.66 14.84 -15.78
CA MET A 100 -4.43 13.40 -15.70
C MET A 100 -3.51 12.89 -16.82
N GLN A 101 -3.61 13.47 -18.02
CA GLN A 101 -2.78 13.09 -19.15
C GLN A 101 -1.34 13.61 -18.97
N GLU A 102 -1.17 14.83 -18.48
CA GLU A 102 0.14 15.41 -18.13
C GLU A 102 0.84 14.65 -16.99
N ARG A 103 0.07 14.15 -16.01
CA ARG A 103 0.58 13.43 -14.83
C ARG A 103 0.70 11.91 -15.04
N LYS A 104 0.18 11.37 -16.14
CA LYS A 104 0.26 9.94 -16.47
C LYS A 104 1.69 9.37 -16.39
N PRO A 105 2.74 10.06 -16.88
CA PRO A 105 4.12 9.56 -16.78
C PRO A 105 4.60 9.37 -15.33
N LEU A 106 4.09 10.16 -14.38
CA LEU A 106 4.42 9.99 -12.96
C LEU A 106 3.83 8.70 -12.39
N LEU A 107 2.60 8.35 -12.80
CA LEU A 107 1.97 7.09 -12.40
C LEU A 107 2.72 5.89 -12.99
N GLU A 108 3.11 5.97 -14.26
CA GLU A 108 3.91 4.93 -14.91
C GLU A 108 5.25 4.74 -14.20
N ALA A 109 5.96 5.83 -13.86
CA ALA A 109 7.19 5.75 -13.09
C ALA A 109 6.98 5.13 -11.69
N CYS A 110 5.89 5.48 -10.99
CA CYS A 110 5.52 4.86 -9.71
C CYS A 110 5.23 3.36 -9.83
N ASP A 111 4.60 2.92 -10.93
CA ASP A 111 4.29 1.51 -11.17
C ASP A 111 5.53 0.72 -11.59
N SER A 112 6.40 1.29 -12.44
CA SER A 112 7.71 0.72 -12.76
C SER A 112 8.59 0.57 -11.52
N LEU A 113 8.64 1.58 -10.64
CA LEU A 113 9.38 1.50 -9.38
C LEU A 113 8.91 0.33 -8.50
N ARG A 114 7.58 0.13 -8.39
CA ARG A 114 7.01 -1.00 -7.66
C ARG A 114 7.43 -2.35 -8.29
N GLY A 115 7.42 -2.44 -9.62
CA GLY A 115 7.87 -3.63 -10.35
C GLY A 115 9.36 -3.93 -10.15
N HIS A 116 10.21 -2.91 -10.23
CA HIS A 116 11.65 -3.07 -10.01
C HIS A 116 11.97 -3.52 -8.58
N LEU A 117 11.30 -2.95 -7.58
CA LEU A 117 11.47 -3.38 -6.19
C LEU A 117 11.01 -4.84 -5.97
N ALA A 118 9.92 -5.26 -6.63
CA ALA A 118 9.46 -6.64 -6.57
C ALA A 118 10.47 -7.64 -7.15
N ALA A 119 11.25 -7.24 -8.18
CA ALA A 119 12.34 -8.06 -8.70
C ALA A 119 13.47 -8.31 -7.69
N PHE A 120 13.57 -7.46 -6.65
CA PHE A 120 14.49 -7.62 -5.52
C PHE A 120 13.81 -8.21 -4.28
N GLY A 121 12.58 -8.73 -4.41
CA GLY A 121 11.81 -9.30 -3.30
C GLY A 121 11.14 -8.28 -2.38
N ILE A 122 11.15 -6.99 -2.73
CA ILE A 122 10.52 -5.91 -1.96
C ILE A 122 9.13 -5.62 -2.54
N HIS A 123 8.09 -6.05 -1.84
CA HIS A 123 6.71 -5.86 -2.29
C HIS A 123 6.04 -4.69 -1.59
N ILE A 124 5.52 -3.72 -2.36
CA ILE A 124 4.76 -2.58 -1.83
C ILE A 124 3.26 -2.87 -1.91
N GLN A 125 2.57 -2.76 -0.79
CA GLN A 125 1.11 -2.81 -0.69
C GLN A 125 0.55 -1.40 -0.44
N ASP A 126 -0.28 -0.90 -1.36
CA ASP A 126 -0.96 0.39 -1.23
C ASP A 126 -2.33 0.18 -0.55
N ARG A 127 -2.50 0.70 0.67
CA ARG A 127 -3.74 0.65 1.46
C ARG A 127 -4.31 2.06 1.63
N ALA A 128 -5.15 2.50 0.70
CA ALA A 128 -5.81 3.81 0.73
C ALA A 128 -4.88 5.02 0.98
N ALA A 129 -4.60 5.36 2.25
CA ALA A 129 -3.74 6.46 2.68
C ALA A 129 -2.36 6.01 3.23
N THR A 130 -2.12 4.71 3.35
CA THR A 130 -0.85 4.14 3.83
C THR A 130 -0.28 3.17 2.81
N SER A 131 1.05 3.06 2.73
CA SER A 131 1.75 2.10 1.89
C SER A 131 2.74 1.38 2.80
N THR A 132 2.61 0.06 2.86
CA THR A 132 3.51 -0.81 3.62
C THR A 132 4.33 -1.63 2.65
N TRP A 133 5.50 -2.09 3.08
CA TRP A 133 6.34 -2.97 2.28
C TRP A 133 6.77 -4.19 3.08
N GLU A 134 7.03 -5.28 2.37
CA GLU A 134 7.51 -6.53 2.94
C GLU A 134 8.70 -7.03 2.09
N LEU A 135 9.74 -7.53 2.76
CA LEU A 135 10.86 -8.23 2.11
C LEU A 135 10.59 -9.73 2.14
N LEU A 136 10.35 -10.32 0.97
CA LEU A 136 10.19 -11.76 0.84
C LEU A 136 11.58 -12.40 0.72
N GLU A 137 12.04 -13.02 1.80
CA GLU A 137 13.27 -13.80 1.81
C GLU A 137 13.00 -15.16 1.16
N GLY A 138 13.02 -15.21 -0.18
CA GLY A 138 12.77 -16.43 -0.93
C GLY A 138 12.44 -16.20 -2.40
N GLY A 139 13.49 -16.19 -3.23
CA GLY A 139 13.34 -16.13 -4.68
C GLY A 139 14.64 -15.77 -5.38
N HIS A 140 15.76 -16.43 -5.03
CA HIS A 140 16.82 -16.59 -6.01
C HIS A 140 16.15 -17.24 -7.24
N ALA A 141 15.96 -16.47 -8.30
CA ALA A 141 15.94 -17.06 -9.63
C ALA A 141 17.34 -17.67 -9.82
N GLU A 142 17.49 -18.92 -9.37
CA GLU A 142 18.61 -19.76 -9.75
C GLU A 142 18.50 -19.98 -11.26
N GLN A 143 19.03 -19.03 -12.02
CA GLN A 143 19.42 -19.27 -13.40
C GLN A 143 20.65 -20.17 -13.32
N GLN A 144 20.40 -21.48 -13.37
CA GLN A 144 21.41 -22.49 -13.57
C GLN A 144 21.99 -22.32 -14.99
N PRO A 145 23.32 -22.11 -15.15
CA PRO A 145 23.94 -22.18 -16.46
C PRO A 145 24.42 -23.62 -16.73
N GLY A 146 24.06 -24.14 -17.90
CA GLY A 146 24.83 -25.15 -18.66
C GLY A 146 24.87 -26.56 -18.09
#